data_AF-A0AAV9D5A3-F1
#
_entry.id   AF-A0AAV9D5A3-F1
#
_cell.length_a   1.000
_cell.length_b   1.000
_cell.length_c   1.000
_cell.angle_alpha   90.00
_cell.angle_beta   90.00
_cell.angle_gamma   90.00
#
_symmetry.space_group_name_H-M   'P 1'
#
loop_
_entity.id
_entity.type
_entity.pdbx_description
1 polymer ?
#
loop_
_entity_poly.entity_id
_entity_poly.type
_entity_poly.pdbx_seq_one_letter_code
_entity_poly.pdbx_strand_id
1 'polypeptide(L)'
;MDIDSCCLDGNADAVEFCPHYPYHHVLAAATYNLKEGVEPSRRGKNESFFLKFSSRKPLERFSQILAFSMDIDSCCLDGNADAVEFCPHYPYHHVLAAATYYLKEGVEPSRRGSLSVYSVRADTRLELLNRVEMAGIFDVKWRHV
;
A
#
# COMPACT_ATOMS: atom_id res chain seq x y z
N MET A 1 -6.56 7.70 -27.67
CA MET A 1 -5.99 8.20 -26.40
C MET A 1 -6.14 7.04 -25.46
N ASP A 2 -5.17 6.13 -25.49
CA ASP A 2 -5.23 4.90 -24.69
C ASP A 2 -4.90 5.26 -23.25
N ILE A 3 -5.90 5.12 -22.38
CA ILE A 3 -5.66 5.10 -20.95
C ILE A 3 -4.97 3.77 -20.71
N ASP A 4 -3.63 3.77 -20.61
CA ASP A 4 -2.89 2.62 -20.11
C ASP A 4 -3.44 2.28 -18.71
N SER A 5 -4.36 1.33 -18.66
CA SER A 5 -4.94 0.81 -17.43
C SER A 5 -3.87 -0.04 -16.74
N CYS A 6 -3.30 0.46 -15.66
CA CYS A 6 -2.46 -0.37 -14.79
C CYS A 6 -3.39 -1.23 -13.94
N CYS A 7 -3.44 -2.52 -14.22
CA CYS A 7 -4.11 -3.48 -13.35
C CYS A 7 -3.11 -3.87 -12.24
N LEU A 8 -3.33 -3.38 -11.02
CA LEU A 8 -2.69 -3.99 -9.87
C LEU A 8 -3.39 -5.33 -9.65
N ASP A 9 -2.69 -6.44 -9.92
CA ASP A 9 -3.27 -7.77 -9.74
C ASP A 9 -3.67 -8.01 -8.28
N GLY A 10 -4.81 -8.67 -8.09
CA GLY A 10 -5.35 -9.01 -6.77
C GLY A 10 -6.45 -8.06 -6.30
N ASN A 11 -7.10 -8.43 -5.20
CA ASN A 11 -8.06 -7.55 -4.54
C ASN A 11 -7.30 -6.53 -3.69
N ALA A 12 -7.81 -5.31 -3.59
CA ALA A 12 -7.25 -4.27 -2.74
C ALA A 12 -8.27 -3.80 -1.70
N ASP A 13 -7.90 -3.81 -0.42
CA ASP A 13 -8.78 -3.34 0.66
C ASP A 13 -8.52 -1.86 1.00
N ALA A 14 -7.30 -1.38 0.74
CA ALA A 14 -6.94 0.02 0.90
C ALA A 14 -6.11 0.51 -0.28
N VAL A 15 -6.43 1.71 -0.79
CA VAL A 15 -5.72 2.35 -1.90
C VAL A 15 -5.60 3.84 -1.64
N GLU A 16 -4.48 4.43 -2.05
CA GLU A 16 -4.27 5.87 -1.92
C GLU A 16 -3.27 6.40 -2.94
N PHE A 17 -3.60 7.53 -3.55
CA PHE A 17 -2.66 8.31 -4.34
C PHE A 17 -1.96 9.33 -3.45
N CYS A 18 -0.64 9.47 -3.57
CA CYS A 18 0.02 10.61 -2.96
C CYS A 18 -0.46 11.89 -3.65
N PRO A 19 -1.03 12.89 -2.94
CA PRO A 19 -1.53 14.10 -3.60
C PRO A 19 -0.44 15.16 -3.81
N HIS A 20 0.79 14.90 -3.39
CA HIS A 20 1.83 15.92 -3.26
C HIS A 20 3.00 15.74 -4.23
N TYR A 21 3.52 16.84 -4.76
CA TYR A 21 4.75 16.84 -5.57
C TYR A 21 5.97 16.48 -4.71
N PRO A 22 6.96 15.74 -5.24
CA PRO A 22 7.03 15.15 -6.58
C PRO A 22 6.27 13.83 -6.76
N TYR A 23 5.71 13.26 -5.69
CA TYR A 23 5.14 11.91 -5.65
C TYR A 23 3.69 11.77 -6.16
N HIS A 24 3.10 12.81 -6.74
CA HIS A 24 1.72 12.81 -7.28
C HIS A 24 1.41 11.72 -8.32
N HIS A 25 2.44 11.07 -8.85
CA HIS A 25 2.34 9.98 -9.80
C HIS A 25 2.38 8.59 -9.12
N VAL A 26 2.45 8.54 -7.79
CA VAL A 26 2.56 7.32 -6.98
C VAL A 26 1.19 6.92 -6.45
N LEU A 27 0.79 5.68 -6.75
CA LEU A 27 -0.34 4.98 -6.14
C LEU A 27 0.18 3.93 -5.17
N ALA A 28 -0.34 3.88 -3.95
CA ALA A 28 -0.15 2.79 -3.00
C ALA A 28 -1.42 1.93 -2.94
N ALA A 29 -1.28 0.61 -2.95
CA ALA A 29 -2.41 -0.31 -2.80
C ALA A 29 -2.03 -1.50 -1.92
N ALA A 30 -2.83 -1.74 -0.88
CA ALA A 30 -2.77 -2.94 -0.07
C ALA A 30 -3.56 -4.05 -0.77
N THR A 31 -2.82 -4.97 -1.40
CA THR A 31 -3.37 -6.05 -2.22
C THR A 31 -3.17 -7.42 -1.60
N TYR A 32 -4.05 -8.37 -1.93
CA TYR A 32 -3.92 -9.75 -1.50
C TYR A 32 -4.39 -10.74 -2.56
N ASN A 33 -3.82 -11.94 -2.49
CA ASN A 33 -4.22 -13.07 -3.34
C ASN A 33 -4.98 -14.10 -2.51
N LEU A 34 -6.23 -14.38 -2.90
CA LEU A 34 -7.00 -15.51 -2.38
C LEU A 34 -6.61 -16.76 -3.16
N LYS A 35 -6.12 -17.81 -2.47
CA LYS A 35 -6.01 -19.14 -3.08
C LYS A 35 -7.34 -19.86 -2.93
N GLU A 36 -8.06 -20.09 -4.03
CA GLU A 36 -9.29 -20.88 -4.03
C GLU A 36 -9.01 -22.32 -3.58
N GLY A 37 -9.89 -22.87 -2.72
CA GLY A 37 -9.93 -24.30 -2.40
C GLY A 37 -9.54 -24.75 -0.99
N VAL A 38 -9.40 -23.86 -0.01
CA VAL A 38 -9.14 -24.24 1.39
C VAL A 38 -10.22 -23.70 2.32
N GLU A 39 -10.72 -24.56 3.23
CA GLU A 39 -11.83 -24.25 4.14
C GLU A 39 -11.72 -22.89 4.84
N PRO A 40 -12.84 -22.19 5.07
CA PRO A 40 -12.89 -20.85 5.65
C PRO A 40 -12.44 -20.75 7.12
N SER A 41 -12.02 -21.86 7.76
CA SER A 41 -11.67 -21.88 9.19
C SER A 41 -10.27 -21.37 9.52
N ARG A 42 -9.43 -21.05 8.51
CA ARG A 42 -8.05 -20.55 8.71
C ARG A 42 -7.71 -19.37 7.81
N ARG A 43 -8.43 -18.24 8.02
CA ARG A 43 -8.22 -16.91 7.40
C ARG A 43 -6.86 -16.27 7.78
N GLY A 44 -5.75 -16.98 7.55
CA GLY A 44 -4.43 -16.47 7.95
C GLY A 44 -3.22 -17.36 7.65
N LYS A 45 -3.36 -18.45 6.87
CA LYS A 45 -2.20 -19.30 6.49
C LYS A 45 -1.89 -19.36 4.99
N ASN A 46 -2.78 -18.85 4.13
CA ASN A 46 -2.67 -18.99 2.67
C ASN A 46 -2.83 -17.68 1.89
N GLU A 47 -2.79 -16.56 2.57
CA GLU A 47 -2.92 -15.22 1.97
C GLU A 47 -1.54 -14.57 1.95
N SER A 48 -1.18 -13.98 0.83
CA SER A 48 0.00 -13.14 0.71
C SER A 48 -0.46 -11.71 0.51
N PHE A 49 -0.04 -10.84 1.41
CA PHE A 49 -0.43 -9.43 1.44
C PHE A 49 0.74 -8.60 0.94
N PHE A 50 0.44 -7.65 0.07
CA PHE A 50 1.46 -6.82 -0.57
C PHE A 50 1.03 -5.38 -0.55
N LEU A 51 1.94 -4.47 -0.21
CA LEU A 51 1.80 -3.07 -0.53
C LEU A 51 2.46 -2.83 -1.88
N LYS A 52 1.65 -2.63 -2.93
CA LYS A 52 2.12 -2.42 -4.31
C LYS A 52 2.10 -0.94 -4.65
N PHE A 53 3.10 -0.51 -5.43
CA PHE A 53 3.22 0.85 -5.90
C PHE A 53 3.27 0.89 -7.41
N SER A 54 2.64 1.90 -8.00
CA SER A 54 2.81 2.19 -9.42
C SER A 54 3.21 3.65 -9.56
N SER A 55 4.20 3.90 -10.42
CA SER A 55 4.67 5.23 -10.76
C SER A 55 4.67 5.44 -12.26
N ARG A 56 3.96 6.47 -12.73
CA ARG A 56 4.10 6.96 -14.10
C ARG A 56 5.19 8.02 -14.18
N LYS A 57 6.37 7.64 -14.70
CA LYS A 57 7.41 8.63 -15.07
C LYS A 57 7.33 8.94 -16.56
N PRO A 58 7.38 10.21 -16.98
CA PRO A 58 7.61 10.55 -18.38
C PRO A 58 8.97 9.98 -18.81
N LEU A 59 9.04 9.21 -19.90
CA LEU A 59 10.33 8.91 -20.52
C LEU A 59 10.90 10.20 -21.11
N GLU A 60 12.11 10.58 -20.69
CA GLU A 60 12.86 11.68 -21.31
C GLU A 60 13.04 11.40 -22.82
N ARG A 61 12.63 12.39 -23.62
CA ARG A 61 12.25 12.29 -25.04
C ARG A 61 13.37 11.85 -25.99
N PHE A 62 13.04 10.94 -26.91
CA PHE A 62 13.35 11.12 -28.34
C PHE A 62 12.11 10.75 -29.17
N SER A 63 11.62 11.69 -29.98
CA SER A 63 10.52 11.54 -30.97
C SER A 63 9.08 11.45 -30.42
N GLN A 64 8.36 12.59 -30.45
CA GLN A 64 6.90 12.82 -30.61
C GLN A 64 5.81 11.85 -30.08
N ILE A 65 6.14 10.83 -29.29
CA ILE A 65 5.22 9.94 -28.58
C ILE A 65 5.61 10.02 -27.10
N LEU A 66 4.67 10.46 -26.24
CA LEU A 66 4.85 10.39 -24.79
C LEU A 66 4.78 8.93 -24.39
N ALA A 67 5.93 8.24 -24.38
CA ALA A 67 6.04 6.95 -23.73
C ALA A 67 6.16 7.18 -22.22
N PHE A 68 5.39 6.44 -21.43
CA PHE A 68 5.56 6.40 -19.98
C PHE A 68 6.17 5.05 -19.63
N SER A 69 7.17 5.03 -18.74
CA SER A 69 7.62 3.78 -18.13
C SER A 69 6.93 3.65 -16.78
N MET A 70 6.27 2.51 -16.55
CA MET A 70 5.66 2.16 -15.27
C MET A 70 6.61 1.25 -14.51
N ASP A 71 7.09 1.72 -13.36
CA ASP A 71 7.80 0.91 -12.39
C ASP A 71 6.80 0.44 -11.32
N ILE A 72 6.77 -0.87 -11.07
CA ILE A 72 5.99 -1.48 -9.98
C ILE A 72 6.97 -2.06 -8.98
N ASP A 73 6.86 -1.63 -7.72
CA ASP A 73 7.54 -2.25 -6.58
C ASP A 73 6.49 -2.79 -5.59
N SER A 74 6.89 -3.75 -4.77
CA SER A 74 6.02 -4.32 -3.75
C SER A 74 6.80 -4.74 -2.51
N CYS A 75 6.23 -4.50 -1.33
CA CYS A 75 6.69 -5.14 -0.09
C CYS A 75 5.65 -6.12 0.45
N CYS A 76 6.14 -7.22 1.03
CA CYS A 76 5.27 -8.16 1.75
C CYS A 76 4.83 -7.53 3.07
N LEU A 77 3.52 -7.62 3.34
CA LEU A 77 2.93 -7.27 4.63
C LEU A 77 2.62 -8.54 5.42
N ASP A 78 2.64 -8.44 6.74
CA ASP A 78 2.31 -9.54 7.66
C ASP A 78 0.80 -9.80 7.78
N GLY A 79 -0.01 -8.97 7.12
CA GLY A 79 -1.47 -9.00 7.11
C GLY A 79 -1.99 -8.00 6.08
N ASN A 80 -3.28 -8.04 5.79
CA ASN A 80 -3.87 -7.05 4.91
C ASN A 80 -3.78 -5.67 5.54
N ALA A 81 -3.44 -4.65 4.75
CA ALA A 81 -3.59 -3.28 5.22
C ALA A 81 -5.02 -2.83 4.94
N ASP A 82 -5.73 -2.48 6.00
CA ASP A 82 -7.09 -1.96 5.97
C ASP A 82 -7.11 -0.43 5.78
N ALA A 83 -5.98 0.23 6.05
CA ALA A 83 -5.79 1.64 5.79
C ALA A 83 -4.35 1.92 5.32
N VAL A 84 -4.23 2.81 4.34
CA VAL A 84 -2.95 3.38 3.89
C VAL A 84 -3.12 4.90 3.80
N GLU A 85 -2.15 5.67 4.31
CA GLU A 85 -2.20 7.14 4.23
C GLU A 85 -0.80 7.78 4.07
N PHE A 86 -0.61 8.61 3.04
CA PHE A 86 0.59 9.40 2.79
C PHE A 86 0.62 10.60 3.75
N CYS A 87 1.80 10.92 4.25
CA CYS A 87 1.96 12.08 5.11
C CYS A 87 1.71 13.38 4.32
N PRO A 88 0.80 14.25 4.78
CA PRO A 88 0.44 15.47 4.05
C PRO A 88 1.42 16.63 4.29
N HIS A 89 2.45 16.42 5.13
CA HIS A 89 3.32 17.48 5.60
C HIS A 89 4.67 17.47 4.90
N TYR A 90 5.11 18.61 4.39
CA TYR A 90 6.46 18.79 3.89
C TYR A 90 7.47 18.72 5.05
N PRO A 91 8.65 18.08 4.91
CA PRO A 91 9.20 17.40 3.71
C PRO A 91 8.83 15.90 3.60
N TYR A 92 7.88 15.42 4.39
CA TYR A 92 7.57 14.00 4.57
C TYR A 92 6.54 13.42 3.61
N HIS A 93 6.21 14.10 2.49
CA HIS A 93 5.25 13.58 1.49
C HIS A 93 5.57 12.19 0.91
N HIS A 94 6.83 11.77 1.04
CA HIS A 94 7.31 10.45 0.65
C HIS A 94 7.01 9.37 1.69
N VAL A 95 6.57 9.74 2.88
CA VAL A 95 6.28 8.82 3.97
C VAL A 95 4.86 8.30 3.83
N LEU A 96 4.71 6.99 3.87
CA LEU A 96 3.42 6.31 3.82
C LEU A 96 3.22 5.50 5.09
N ALA A 97 2.05 5.63 5.71
CA ALA A 97 1.61 4.73 6.76
C ALA A 97 0.73 3.62 6.15
N ALA A 98 0.91 2.40 6.62
CA ALA A 98 0.05 1.26 6.33
C ALA A 98 -0.33 0.58 7.64
N ALA A 99 -1.62 0.38 7.84
CA ALA A 99 -2.21 -0.11 9.07
C ALA A 99 -2.98 -1.40 8.83
N THR A 100 -2.79 -2.36 9.72
CA THR A 100 -3.49 -3.64 9.67
C THR A 100 -4.51 -3.76 10.80
N TYR A 101 -5.60 -4.44 10.51
CA TYR A 101 -6.63 -4.80 11.46
C TYR A 101 -6.95 -6.29 11.35
N TYR A 102 -6.79 -6.99 12.46
CA TYR A 102 -7.17 -8.38 12.60
C TYR A 102 -8.13 -8.56 13.78
N LEU A 103 -9.32 -9.08 13.49
CA LEU A 103 -10.29 -9.50 14.50
C LEU A 103 -10.31 -11.02 14.60
N LYS A 104 -9.98 -11.53 15.79
CA LYS A 104 -10.30 -12.89 16.19
C LYS A 104 -11.66 -12.89 16.86
N GLU A 105 -12.63 -13.55 16.24
CA GLU A 105 -13.96 -13.76 16.81
C GLU A 105 -14.00 -15.03 17.70
N GLY A 106 -15.04 -15.17 18.52
CA GLY A 106 -15.28 -16.35 19.36
C GLY A 106 -15.36 -16.05 20.85
N VAL A 107 -15.15 -17.09 21.67
CA VAL A 107 -15.32 -17.06 23.14
C VAL A 107 -14.37 -16.05 23.81
N GLU A 108 -13.17 -15.87 23.26
CA GLU A 108 -12.20 -14.87 23.71
C GLU A 108 -11.80 -13.97 22.53
N PRO A 109 -12.61 -12.94 22.25
CA PRO A 109 -12.38 -12.09 21.10
C PRO A 109 -11.17 -11.19 21.33
N SER A 110 -10.36 -10.99 20.30
CA SER A 110 -9.18 -10.13 20.40
C SER A 110 -8.97 -9.36 19.10
N ARG A 111 -8.49 -8.12 19.25
CA ARG A 111 -8.08 -7.28 18.12
C ARG A 111 -6.57 -7.13 18.15
N ARG A 112 -5.94 -7.32 17.00
CA ARG A 112 -4.51 -7.14 16.81
C ARG A 112 -4.27 -6.43 15.49
N GLY A 113 -3.13 -5.80 15.37
CA GLY A 113 -2.72 -5.14 14.14
C GLY A 113 -1.38 -4.49 14.33
N SER A 114 -0.96 -3.78 13.31
CA SER A 114 0.32 -3.08 13.29
C SER A 114 0.20 -1.79 12.51
N LEU A 115 1.01 -0.81 12.89
CA LEU A 115 1.27 0.37 12.08
C LEU A 115 2.68 0.25 11.52
N SER A 116 2.78 0.13 10.20
CA SER A 116 4.04 0.15 9.46
C SER A 116 4.20 1.49 8.76
N VAL A 117 5.37 2.10 8.86
CA VAL A 117 5.70 3.37 8.21
C VAL A 117 6.80 3.13 7.21
N TYR A 118 6.57 3.53 5.96
CA TYR A 118 7.48 3.36 4.84
C TYR A 118 7.96 4.70 4.32
N SER A 119 9.17 4.73 3.77
CA SER A 119 9.66 5.78 2.89
C SER A 119 9.56 5.30 1.45
N VAL A 120 8.87 6.07 0.61
CA VAL A 120 8.82 5.88 -0.84
C VAL A 120 9.94 6.68 -1.48
N ARG A 121 10.89 5.98 -2.11
CA ARG A 121 12.03 6.62 -2.77
C ARG A 121 11.64 7.10 -4.17
N ALA A 122 12.43 8.03 -4.73
CA ALA A 122 12.18 8.59 -6.07
C ALA A 122 12.25 7.56 -7.21
N ASP A 123 12.95 6.45 -6.98
CA ASP A 123 12.98 5.27 -7.85
C ASP A 123 11.90 4.25 -7.50
N THR A 124 10.89 4.67 -6.75
CA THR A 124 9.68 3.92 -6.38
C THR A 124 9.92 2.72 -5.49
N ARG A 125 11.11 2.65 -4.89
CA ARG A 125 11.44 1.64 -3.90
C ARG A 125 10.85 1.96 -2.53
N LEU A 126 10.36 0.94 -1.84
CA LEU A 126 9.91 1.05 -0.46
C LEU A 126 11.00 0.70 0.53
N GLU A 127 11.11 1.51 1.56
CA GLU A 127 11.94 1.24 2.71
C GLU A 127 11.09 1.26 3.97
N LEU A 128 11.03 0.15 4.72
CA LEU A 128 10.36 0.11 6.01
C LEU A 128 11.16 0.93 7.02
N LEU A 129 10.61 2.04 7.49
CA LEU A 129 11.24 2.93 8.47
C LEU A 129 10.97 2.46 9.90
N ASN A 130 9.73 2.09 10.18
CA ASN A 130 9.32 1.68 11.52
C ASN A 130 8.10 0.76 11.46
N ARG A 131 7.95 -0.07 12.49
CA ARG A 131 6.76 -0.86 12.72
C ARG A 131 6.45 -0.98 14.21
N VAL A 132 5.18 -0.80 14.55
CA VAL A 132 4.69 -0.96 15.92
C VAL A 132 3.49 -1.88 15.92
N GLU A 133 3.55 -2.94 16.73
CA GLU A 133 2.40 -3.81 17.00
C GLU A 133 1.45 -3.12 17.99
N MET A 134 0.15 -3.17 17.72
CA MET A 134 -0.87 -2.54 18.56
C MET A 134 -2.24 -3.22 18.41
N ALA A 135 -3.25 -2.67 19.09
CA ALA A 135 -4.64 -3.04 18.81
C ALA A 135 -4.96 -2.68 17.34
N GLY A 136 -5.77 -3.50 16.67
CA GLY A 136 -6.06 -3.33 15.24
C GLY A 136 -6.52 -1.92 14.88
N ILE A 137 -6.08 -1.42 13.72
CA ILE A 137 -6.27 -0.04 13.27
C ILE A 137 -7.11 -0.04 11.99
N PHE A 138 -8.25 0.65 12.01
CA PHE A 138 -9.15 0.77 10.85
C PHE A 138 -8.97 2.04 10.03
N ASP A 139 -8.36 3.07 10.61
CA ASP A 139 -8.11 4.33 9.93
C ASP A 139 -6.81 4.94 10.47
N VAL A 140 -6.09 5.62 9.59
CA VAL A 140 -4.85 6.34 9.90
C VAL A 140 -5.07 7.80 9.54
N LYS A 141 -4.65 8.68 10.44
CA LYS A 141 -4.62 10.12 10.23
C LYS A 141 -3.31 10.70 10.71
N TRP A 142 -2.62 11.42 9.84
CA TRP A 142 -1.48 12.24 10.24
C TRP A 142 -1.97 13.44 11.07
N ARG A 143 -1.29 13.71 12.19
CA ARG A 143 -1.58 14.88 13.03
C ARG A 143 -1.53 16.15 12.17
N HIS A 144 -2.55 17.00 12.25
CA HIS A 144 -2.49 18.36 11.70
C HIS A 144 -1.48 19.18 12.51
N VAL A 145 -0.51 19.79 11.82
CA VAL A 145 0.45 20.72 12.43
C VAL A 145 -0.20 22.08 12.62
#